data_AF-A0A7V3H4Q3-F1
#
_entry.id   AF-A0A7V3H4Q3-F1
#
_cell.length_a   1.000
_cell.length_b   1.000
_cell.length_c   1.000
_cell.angle_alpha   90.00
_cell.angle_beta   90.00
_cell.angle_gamma   90.00
#
_symmetry.space_group_name_H-M   'P 1'
#
loop_
_entity.id
_entity.type
_entity.pdbx_description
1 polymer ?
#
loop_
_entity_poly.entity_id
_entity_poly.type
_entity_poly.pdbx_seq_one_letter_code
_entity_poly.pdbx_strand_id
1 'polypeptide(L)' 'DYAKKKVAFTYVNVLEKPEGLKEMLKWTKGKRSVPVIVEGDRVTVGFGGS' A
#
# COMPACT_ATOMS: atom_id res chain seq x y z
N ASP A 1 1.41 12.64 2.69
CA ASP A 1 2.02 12.93 1.37
C ASP A 1 3.49 12.50 1.40
N TYR A 2 3.78 11.27 0.94
CA TYR A 2 5.14 10.70 0.97
C TYR A 2 6.04 11.36 -0.08
N ALA A 3 5.47 11.85 -1.18
CA ALA A 3 6.19 12.63 -2.20
C ALA A 3 6.75 13.94 -1.63
N LYS A 4 5.98 14.66 -0.80
CA LYS A 4 6.47 15.87 -0.11
C LYS A 4 7.52 15.59 0.97
N LYS A 5 7.51 14.40 1.57
CA LYS A 5 8.43 14.05 2.66
C LYS A 5 9.84 13.61 2.19
N LYS A 6 10.12 13.59 0.88
CA LYS A 6 11.39 13.05 0.31
C LYS A 6 11.76 11.65 0.83
N VAL A 7 10.76 10.86 1.19
CA VAL A 7 10.97 9.46 1.58
C VAL A 7 11.04 8.65 0.30
N ALA A 8 12.03 7.76 0.18
CA ALA A 8 12.07 6.81 -0.93
C ALA A 8 10.87 5.86 -0.80
N PHE A 9 9.96 5.88 -1.77
CA PHE A 9 8.83 4.96 -1.82
C PHE A 9 8.72 4.36 -3.22
N THR A 10 8.22 3.13 -3.29
CA THR A 10 7.88 2.48 -4.57
C THR A 10 6.38 2.48 -4.71
N TYR A 11 5.88 3.09 -5.79
CA TYR A 11 4.47 3.02 -6.11
C TYR A 11 4.18 1.72 -6.89
N VAL A 12 3.20 0.95 -6.43
CA VAL A 12 2.77 -0.30 -7.08
C VAL A 12 1.29 -0.20 -7.36
N ASN A 13 0.93 -0.13 -8.65
CA ASN A 13 -0.47 -0.22 -9.06
C ASN A 13 -0.93 -1.68 -9.01
N VAL A 14 -1.75 -2.03 -8.01
CA VAL A 14 -2.26 -3.39 -7.80
C VAL A 14 -3.30 -3.82 -8.85
N LEU A 15 -3.81 -2.89 -9.67
CA LEU A 15 -4.70 -3.22 -10.79
C LEU A 15 -3.90 -3.74 -11.99
N GLU A 16 -2.72 -3.17 -12.22
CA GLU A 16 -1.84 -3.55 -13.35
C GLU A 16 -0.86 -4.65 -12.96
N LYS A 17 -0.42 -4.69 -11.69
CA LYS A 17 0.54 -5.66 -11.18
C LYS A 17 -0.14 -6.68 -10.26
N PRO A 18 -0.43 -7.91 -10.75
CA PRO A 18 -1.06 -8.95 -9.94
C PRO A 18 -0.18 -9.38 -8.75
N GLU A 19 1.13 -9.26 -8.86
CA GLU A 19 2.07 -9.51 -7.75
C GLU A 19 1.90 -8.50 -6.62
N GLY A 20 1.72 -7.22 -6.96
CA GLY A 20 1.41 -6.17 -5.99
C GLY A 20 0.08 -6.41 -5.28
N LEU A 21 -0.92 -6.92 -5.99
CA LEU A 21 -2.20 -7.32 -5.41
C LEU A 21 -2.02 -8.47 -4.41
N LYS A 22 -1.25 -9.51 -4.76
CA LYS A 22 -0.97 -10.62 -3.84
C LYS A 22 -0.29 -10.14 -2.56
N GLU A 23 0.72 -9.28 -2.69
CA GLU A 23 1.42 -8.71 -1.53
C GLU A 23 0.47 -7.89 -0.67
N MET A 24 -0.34 -7.01 -1.28
CA MET A 24 -1.37 -6.24 -0.58
C MET A 24 -2.33 -7.14 0.19
N LEU A 25 -2.84 -8.22 -0.44
CA LEU A 25 -3.78 -9.16 0.19
C LEU A 25 -3.18 -9.90 1.40
N LYS A 26 -1.88 -10.21 1.39
CA LYS A 26 -1.19 -10.80 2.56
C LYS A 26 -1.29 -9.87 3.76
N TRP A 27 -1.06 -8.57 3.55
CA TRP A 27 -1.06 -7.57 4.61
C TRP A 27 -2.48 -7.17 5.07
N THR A 28 -3.47 -7.22 4.18
CA THR A 28 -4.85 -6.77 4.47
C THR A 28 -5.81 -7.90 4.83
N LYS A 29 -5.31 -9.12 5.13
CA LYS A 29 -6.13 -10.31 5.40
C LYS A 29 -7.16 -10.59 4.29
N GLY A 30 -6.75 -10.42 3.04
CA GLY A 30 -7.59 -10.67 1.87
C GLY A 30 -8.54 -9.53 1.48
N LYS A 31 -8.51 -8.37 2.17
CA LYS A 31 -9.36 -7.22 1.82
C LYS A 31 -8.66 -6.28 0.85
N ARG A 32 -9.30 -5.92 -0.26
CA ARG A 32 -8.77 -4.88 -1.16
C ARG A 32 -9.08 -3.49 -0.63
N SER A 33 -8.27 -3.04 0.33
CA SER A 33 -8.37 -1.70 0.93
C SER A 33 -7.17 -0.85 0.49
N VAL A 34 -7.36 -0.07 -0.56
CA VAL A 34 -6.34 0.86 -1.08
C VAL A 34 -6.55 2.27 -0.51
N PRO A 35 -5.48 3.05 -0.29
CA PRO A 35 -4.07 2.70 -0.42
C PRO A 35 -3.57 1.83 0.76
N VAL A 36 -2.59 0.96 0.50
CA VAL A 36 -1.82 0.21 1.52
C VAL A 36 -0.38 0.72 1.50
N ILE A 37 0.14 1.08 2.68
CA ILE A 37 1.51 1.55 2.86
C ILE A 37 2.20 0.56 3.78
N VAL A 38 3.33 0.03 3.34
CA VAL A 38 4.16 -0.90 4.11
C VAL A 38 5.50 -0.23 4.40
N GLU A 39 5.79 -0.02 5.68
CA GLU A 39 7.00 0.60 6.20
C GLU A 39 7.68 -0.37 7.18
N GLY A 40 8.52 -1.27 6.66
CA GLY A 40 9.09 -2.36 7.45
C GLY A 40 7.98 -3.25 8.01
N ASP A 41 7.92 -3.41 9.34
CA ASP A 41 6.88 -4.16 10.05
C ASP A 41 5.55 -3.40 10.19
N ARG A 42 5.51 -2.10 9.84
CA ARG A 42 4.30 -1.28 9.97
C ARG A 42 3.50 -1.32 8.67
N VAL A 43 2.29 -1.88 8.75
CA VAL A 43 1.31 -1.82 7.66
C VAL A 43 0.22 -0.82 8.00
N THR A 44 0.03 0.17 7.14
CA THR A 44 -1.08 1.11 7.20
C THR A 44 -2.03 0.83 6.04
N VAL A 45 -3.27 0.46 6.38
CA VAL A 45 -4.32 0.10 5.40
C VAL A 45 -5.38 1.18 5.38
N GLY A 46 -5.72 1.69 4.20
CA GLY A 46 -6.78 2.69 4.05
C GLY A 46 -6.36 4.02 4.68
N PHE A 47 -5.57 4.79 3.94
CA PHE A 47 -5.33 6.19 4.29
C PHE A 47 -6.64 6.95 4.08
N GLY A 48 -7.52 6.93 5.09
CA GLY A 48 -8.79 7.65 5.10
C GLY A 48 -8.51 9.15 5.12
N GLY A 49 -8.83 9.81 4.01
CA GLY A 49 -9.19 11.22 4.03
C GLY A 49 -10.68 11.29 3.69
N SER A 50 -11.44 11.99 4.54
CA SER A 50 -12.66 12.66 4.07
C SER A 50 -12.33 13.66 2.97
#